data_AF-A0A917ZXP6-F1
#
_entry.id   AF-A0A917ZXP6-F1
#
_cell.length_a   1.000
_cell.length_b   1.000
_cell.length_c   1.000
_cell.angle_alpha   90.00
_cell.angle_beta   90.00
_cell.angle_gamma   90.00
#
_symmetry.space_group_name_H-M   'P 1'
#
loop_
_entity.id
_entity.type
_entity.pdbx_description
1 polymer ?
#
loop_
_entity_poly.entity_id
_entity_poly.type
_entity_poly.pdbx_seq_one_letter_code
_entity_poly.pdbx_strand_id
1 'polypeptide(L)'
;MQMSRATLTTHALHVAAGVSEHWGWKALNAGVIHEPHSEDDVIALRVYACVSQIAWPGEKRPRSAKQQLELWQELAVHTAREALSSHSTTHETAMWVLPDGVHTATTPGERAALELDVLSGRPAFRIPIGLWITQLPEALAKLPKPRIRRSSKTDAPAA
;
A
#
# COMPACT_ATOMS: atom_id res chain seq x y z
N MET A 1 17.41 4.57 -11.63
CA MET A 1 18.01 4.77 -10.29
C MET A 1 17.63 3.55 -9.46
N GLN A 2 18.56 2.63 -9.21
CA GLN A 2 18.28 1.48 -8.33
C GLN A 2 18.32 1.97 -6.89
N MET A 3 17.15 2.13 -6.28
CA MET A 3 17.06 2.33 -4.84
C MET A 3 17.43 1.01 -4.15
N SER A 4 18.43 1.07 -3.27
CA SER A 4 18.81 -0.07 -2.42
C SER A 4 17.60 -0.52 -1.62
N ARG A 5 17.12 -1.76 -1.82
CA ARG A 5 16.05 -2.39 -1.04
C ARG A 5 16.46 -2.45 0.44
N ALA A 6 16.14 -1.39 1.18
CA ALA A 6 16.32 -1.37 2.62
C ALA A 6 15.23 -2.26 3.23
N THR A 7 15.63 -3.29 3.97
CA THR A 7 14.68 -4.09 4.74
C THR A 7 14.04 -3.22 5.82
N LEU A 8 12.72 -3.09 5.79
CA LEU A 8 11.97 -2.31 6.76
C LEU A 8 11.59 -3.18 7.96
N THR A 9 11.52 -2.57 9.14
CA THR A 9 10.88 -3.20 10.30
C THR A 9 9.36 -3.07 10.17
N THR A 10 8.61 -3.95 10.81
CA THR A 10 7.13 -3.92 10.81
C THR A 10 6.59 -2.57 11.30
N HIS A 11 7.22 -1.96 12.31
CA HIS A 11 6.84 -0.62 12.77
C HIS A 11 7.12 0.46 11.72
N ALA A 12 8.30 0.41 11.09
CA ALA A 12 8.66 1.36 10.03
C ALA A 12 7.72 1.26 8.83
N LEU A 13 7.31 0.04 8.46
CA LEU A 13 6.32 -0.22 7.41
C LEU A 13 4.99 0.49 7.70
N HIS A 14 4.45 0.34 8.92
CA HIS A 14 3.18 0.96 9.30
C HIS A 14 3.24 2.49 9.27
N VAL A 15 4.34 3.05 9.80
CA VAL A 15 4.57 4.50 9.82
C VAL A 15 4.70 5.05 8.39
N ALA A 16 5.49 4.39 7.55
CA ALA A 16 5.66 4.81 6.15
C ALA A 16 4.36 4.70 5.34
N ALA A 17 3.55 3.67 5.59
CA ALA A 17 2.26 3.47 4.93
C ALA A 17 1.16 4.42 5.49
N GLY A 18 1.41 5.05 6.64
CA GLY A 18 0.44 5.91 7.31
C GLY A 18 -0.77 5.15 7.85
N VAL A 19 -0.60 3.88 8.24
CA VAL A 19 -1.68 3.03 8.74
C VAL A 19 -1.41 2.55 10.17
N SER A 20 -2.48 2.18 10.89
CA SER A 20 -2.34 1.58 12.22
C SER A 20 -1.77 0.15 12.14
N GLU A 21 -1.17 -0.29 13.23
CA GLU A 21 -0.57 -1.64 13.34
C GLU A 21 -1.57 -2.77 13.09
N HIS A 22 -2.84 -2.56 13.43
CA HIS A 22 -3.93 -3.49 13.14
C HIS A 22 -4.05 -3.84 11.65
N TRP A 23 -3.82 -2.86 10.76
CA TRP A 23 -3.86 -3.10 9.32
C TRP A 23 -2.68 -3.94 8.83
N GLY A 24 -1.50 -3.78 9.42
CA GLY A 24 -0.36 -4.64 9.11
C GLY A 24 -0.58 -6.09 9.49
N TRP A 25 -1.13 -6.33 10.70
CA TRP A 25 -1.51 -7.69 11.11
C TRP A 25 -2.54 -8.32 10.18
N LYS A 26 -3.55 -7.54 9.76
CA LYS A 26 -4.52 -8.01 8.75
C LYS A 26 -3.86 -8.32 7.40
N ALA A 27 -2.97 -7.46 6.93
CA ALA A 27 -2.27 -7.63 5.67
C ALA A 27 -1.35 -8.87 5.68
N LEU A 28 -0.65 -9.13 6.79
CA LEU A 28 0.14 -10.36 7.00
C LEU A 28 -0.75 -11.61 6.95
N ASN A 29 -1.85 -11.62 7.70
CA ASN A 29 -2.77 -12.74 7.74
C ASN A 29 -3.46 -12.99 6.38
N ALA A 30 -3.63 -11.94 5.58
CA ALA A 30 -4.19 -12.01 4.24
C ALA A 30 -3.14 -12.34 3.16
N GLY A 31 -1.85 -12.47 3.51
CA GLY A 31 -0.78 -12.73 2.53
C GLY A 31 -0.48 -11.55 1.60
N VAL A 32 -0.85 -10.33 1.98
CA VAL A 32 -0.60 -9.12 1.18
C VAL A 32 0.85 -8.67 1.31
N ILE A 33 1.43 -8.77 2.50
CA ILE A 33 2.80 -8.38 2.82
C ILE A 33 3.55 -9.57 3.44
N HIS A 34 4.85 -9.64 3.24
CA HIS A 34 5.70 -10.74 3.71
C HIS A 34 7.01 -10.21 4.27
N GLU A 35 7.54 -10.86 5.31
CA GLU A 35 8.89 -10.57 5.79
C GLU A 35 9.93 -11.25 4.88
N PRO A 36 11.05 -10.57 4.53
CA PRO A 36 11.45 -9.22 4.93
C PRO A 36 10.68 -8.11 4.20
N HIS A 37 10.26 -7.07 4.93
CA HIS A 37 9.46 -5.97 4.38
C HIS A 37 10.29 -5.07 3.45
N SER A 38 9.65 -4.62 2.38
CA SER A 38 10.20 -3.79 1.31
C SER A 38 9.38 -2.52 1.09
N GLU A 39 9.89 -1.62 0.24
CA GLU A 39 9.18 -0.40 -0.16
C GLU A 39 7.86 -0.71 -0.87
N ASP A 40 7.82 -1.79 -1.67
CA ASP A 40 6.62 -2.28 -2.34
C ASP A 40 5.52 -2.63 -1.33
N ASP A 41 5.91 -3.15 -0.15
CA ASP A 41 4.98 -3.50 0.91
C ASP A 41 4.34 -2.27 1.55
N VAL A 42 4.99 -1.10 1.52
CA VAL A 42 4.43 0.17 2.02
C VAL A 42 3.23 0.57 1.19
N ILE A 43 3.37 0.56 -0.13
CA ILE A 43 2.30 0.91 -1.07
C ILE A 43 1.20 -0.15 -1.04
N ALA A 44 1.58 -1.44 -1.04
CA ALA A 44 0.63 -2.55 -0.93
C ALA A 44 -0.20 -2.47 0.35
N LEU A 45 0.41 -2.20 1.50
CA LEU A 45 -0.29 -2.05 2.77
C LEU A 45 -1.25 -0.86 2.77
N ARG A 46 -0.81 0.29 2.25
CA ARG A 46 -1.65 1.49 2.15
C ARG A 46 -2.87 1.27 1.26
N VAL A 47 -2.67 0.62 0.11
CA VAL A 47 -3.76 0.24 -0.80
C VAL A 47 -4.69 -0.77 -0.15
N TYR A 48 -4.14 -1.84 0.44
CA TYR A 48 -4.92 -2.85 1.15
C TYR A 48 -5.82 -2.26 2.23
N ALA A 49 -5.29 -1.36 3.06
CA ALA A 49 -6.05 -0.69 4.09
C ALA A 49 -7.17 0.20 3.50
N CYS A 50 -6.93 0.85 2.36
CA CYS A 50 -7.93 1.66 1.67
C CYS A 50 -9.04 0.78 1.07
N VAL A 51 -8.70 -0.25 0.30
CA VAL A 51 -9.67 -1.12 -0.39
C VAL A 51 -10.48 -1.97 0.58
N SER A 52 -9.89 -2.40 1.68
CA SER A 52 -10.59 -3.22 2.69
C SER A 52 -11.76 -2.49 3.37
N GLN A 53 -11.80 -1.16 3.28
CA GLN A 53 -12.84 -0.30 3.82
C GLN A 53 -13.95 0.02 2.81
N ILE A 54 -13.75 -0.29 1.52
CA ILE A 54 -14.77 -0.10 0.50
C ILE A 54 -15.86 -1.16 0.69
N ALA A 55 -17.11 -0.70 0.59
CA ALA A 55 -18.29 -1.55 0.57
C ALA A 55 -19.16 -1.15 -0.62
N TRP A 56 -19.50 -2.12 -1.48
CA TRP A 56 -20.31 -1.85 -2.65
C TRP A 56 -21.81 -1.90 -2.32
N PRO A 57 -22.65 -1.06 -2.95
CA PRO A 57 -24.09 -1.14 -2.79
C PRO A 57 -24.63 -2.52 -3.18
N GLY A 58 -25.42 -3.14 -2.30
CA GLY A 58 -26.01 -4.45 -2.54
C GLY A 58 -25.17 -5.65 -2.07
N GLU A 59 -23.90 -5.45 -1.71
CA GLU A 59 -23.11 -6.49 -1.08
C GLU A 59 -23.43 -6.62 0.40
N LYS A 60 -23.89 -7.82 0.81
CA LYS A 60 -24.03 -8.16 2.22
C LYS A 60 -22.77 -8.85 2.68
N ARG A 61 -21.84 -8.11 3.27
CA ARG A 61 -20.62 -8.69 3.85
C ARG A 61 -20.97 -9.46 5.13
N PRO A 62 -20.86 -10.80 5.16
CA PRO A 62 -21.22 -11.57 6.35
C PRO A 62 -20.24 -11.28 7.48
N ARG A 63 -20.76 -10.91 8.66
CA ARG A 63 -19.97 -10.47 9.83
C ARG A 63 -19.06 -11.56 10.42
N SER A 64 -19.34 -12.84 10.15
CA SER A 64 -18.68 -14.00 10.78
C SER A 64 -17.79 -14.83 9.85
N ALA A 65 -17.76 -14.55 8.55
CA ALA A 65 -16.90 -15.29 7.63
C ALA A 65 -15.45 -14.82 7.79
N LYS A 66 -14.49 -15.76 7.75
CA LYS A 66 -13.08 -15.43 7.57
C LYS A 66 -12.99 -14.54 6.33
N GLN A 67 -12.59 -13.28 6.54
CA GLN A 67 -12.49 -12.28 5.49
C GLN A 67 -11.33 -12.63 4.56
N GLN A 68 -11.59 -13.53 3.60
CA GLN A 68 -10.70 -13.69 2.46
C GLN A 68 -10.78 -12.43 1.61
N LEU A 69 -9.65 -12.08 0.99
CA LEU A 69 -9.60 -10.99 0.04
C LEU A 69 -10.52 -11.32 -1.13
N GLU A 70 -11.31 -10.34 -1.54
CA GLU A 70 -12.06 -10.44 -2.78
C GLU A 70 -11.10 -10.23 -3.96
N LEU A 71 -11.40 -10.85 -5.11
CA LEU A 71 -10.51 -10.82 -6.27
C LEU A 71 -10.11 -9.40 -6.69
N TRP A 72 -11.04 -8.45 -6.64
CA TRP A 72 -10.76 -7.05 -6.99
C TRP A 72 -9.82 -6.37 -5.97
N GLN A 73 -9.84 -6.81 -4.69
CA GLN A 73 -8.91 -6.31 -3.66
C GLN A 73 -7.49 -6.83 -3.91
N GLU A 74 -7.36 -8.10 -4.28
CA GLU A 74 -6.07 -8.69 -4.70
C GLU A 74 -5.53 -7.98 -5.93
N LEU A 75 -6.39 -7.75 -6.93
CA LEU A 75 -6.04 -7.04 -8.16
C LEU A 75 -5.59 -5.61 -7.87
N ALA A 76 -6.24 -4.91 -6.94
CA ALA A 76 -5.85 -3.55 -6.57
C ALA A 76 -4.46 -3.50 -5.93
N VAL A 77 -4.15 -4.46 -5.04
CA VAL A 77 -2.83 -4.59 -4.43
C VAL A 77 -1.78 -4.91 -5.50
N HIS A 78 -2.06 -5.85 -6.39
CA HIS A 78 -1.14 -6.25 -7.46
C HIS A 78 -0.84 -5.07 -8.40
N THR A 79 -1.89 -4.39 -8.85
CA THR A 79 -1.82 -3.21 -9.73
C THR A 79 -0.98 -2.10 -9.08
N ALA A 80 -1.09 -1.91 -7.76
CA ALA A 80 -0.29 -0.93 -7.06
C ALA A 80 1.21 -1.27 -7.01
N ARG A 81 1.55 -2.56 -6.88
CA ARG A 81 2.94 -3.04 -6.95
C ARG A 81 3.52 -2.88 -8.36
N GLU A 82 2.72 -3.20 -9.38
CA GLU A 82 3.10 -2.99 -10.78
C GLU A 82 3.36 -1.52 -11.08
N ALA A 83 2.51 -0.61 -10.57
CA ALA A 83 2.70 0.82 -10.74
C ALA A 83 4.00 1.32 -10.09
N LEU A 84 4.38 0.81 -8.91
CA LEU A 84 5.67 1.17 -8.30
C LEU A 84 6.87 0.73 -9.16
N SER A 85 6.75 -0.41 -9.85
CA SER A 85 7.79 -0.95 -10.73
C SER A 85 7.78 -0.34 -12.14
N SER A 86 6.71 0.37 -12.51
CA SER A 86 6.52 0.88 -13.86
C SER A 86 7.20 2.23 -14.08
N HIS A 87 7.92 2.35 -15.19
CA HIS A 87 8.51 3.62 -15.63
C HIS A 87 7.48 4.61 -16.17
N SER A 88 6.26 4.15 -16.48
CA SER A 88 5.16 5.01 -16.94
C SER A 88 4.40 5.66 -15.78
N THR A 89 4.67 5.25 -14.54
CA THR A 89 3.95 5.79 -13.38
C THR A 89 4.44 7.19 -13.05
N THR A 90 3.54 8.15 -13.25
CA THR A 90 3.71 9.56 -12.91
C THR A 90 2.98 9.91 -11.61
N HIS A 91 3.27 11.08 -11.05
CA HIS A 91 2.52 11.66 -9.93
C HIS A 91 1.00 11.70 -10.17
N GLU A 92 0.58 11.85 -11.43
CA GLU A 92 -0.84 11.93 -11.81
C GLU A 92 -1.55 10.58 -11.91
N THR A 93 -0.78 9.48 -11.82
CA THR A 93 -1.30 8.13 -11.98
C THR A 93 -2.34 7.83 -10.92
N ALA A 94 -3.52 7.45 -11.38
CA ALA A 94 -4.65 7.07 -10.55
C ALA A 94 -5.07 5.64 -10.85
N MET A 95 -5.43 4.94 -9.78
CA MET A 95 -6.05 3.62 -9.86
C MET A 95 -7.53 3.78 -9.57
N TRP A 96 -8.36 3.27 -10.46
CA TRP A 96 -9.81 3.23 -10.34
C TRP A 96 -10.21 1.82 -9.95
N VAL A 97 -10.86 1.71 -8.80
CA VAL A 97 -11.35 0.44 -8.27
C VAL A 97 -12.85 0.39 -8.48
N LEU A 98 -13.32 -0.68 -9.11
CA LEU A 98 -14.72 -0.99 -9.39
C LEU A 98 -15.10 -2.32 -8.72
N PRO A 99 -16.40 -2.65 -8.59
CA PRO A 99 -16.83 -3.94 -8.04
C PRO A 99 -16.28 -5.16 -8.80
N ASP A 100 -16.06 -5.01 -10.11
CA ASP A 100 -15.66 -6.07 -11.03
C ASP A 100 -14.19 -6.01 -11.45
N GLY A 101 -13.43 -4.98 -11.05
CA GLY A 101 -12.07 -4.84 -11.52
C GLY A 101 -11.35 -3.57 -11.10
N VAL A 102 -10.15 -3.41 -11.66
CA VAL A 102 -9.26 -2.30 -11.37
C VAL A 102 -8.66 -1.80 -12.68
N HIS A 103 -8.62 -0.48 -12.84
CA HIS A 103 -8.03 0.18 -13.99
C HIS A 103 -7.03 1.24 -13.55
N THR A 104 -6.02 1.50 -14.36
CA THR A 104 -5.06 2.59 -14.13
C THR A 104 -5.09 3.59 -15.25
N ALA A 105 -4.89 4.86 -14.90
CA ALA A 105 -4.78 5.95 -15.85
C ALA A 105 -3.66 6.89 -15.40
N THR A 106 -2.70 7.13 -16.28
CA THR A 106 -1.49 7.92 -16.05
C THR A 106 -1.58 9.34 -16.61
N THR A 107 -2.43 9.54 -17.63
CA THR A 107 -2.63 10.85 -18.28
C THR A 107 -4.05 11.40 -18.07
N PRO A 108 -4.26 12.73 -18.19
CA PRO A 108 -5.61 13.31 -18.20
C PRO A 108 -6.51 12.72 -19.29
N GLY A 109 -5.96 12.43 -20.48
CA GLY A 109 -6.69 11.81 -21.59
C GLY A 109 -7.18 10.40 -21.26
N GLU A 110 -6.31 9.56 -20.67
CA GLU A 110 -6.68 8.22 -20.20
C GLU A 110 -7.76 8.28 -19.12
N ARG A 111 -7.66 9.25 -18.19
CA ARG A 111 -8.70 9.44 -17.16
C ARG A 111 -10.04 9.82 -17.78
N ALA A 112 -10.04 10.71 -18.76
CA ALA A 112 -11.26 11.12 -19.45
C ALA A 112 -11.87 9.97 -20.25
N ALA A 113 -11.05 9.18 -20.97
CA ALA A 113 -11.51 8.01 -21.69
C ALA A 113 -12.11 6.96 -20.73
N LEU A 114 -11.47 6.70 -19.60
CA LEU A 114 -11.96 5.75 -18.60
C LEU A 114 -13.31 6.17 -18.00
N GLU A 115 -13.50 7.47 -17.73
CA GLU A 115 -14.78 8.01 -17.26
C GLU A 115 -15.90 7.76 -18.29
N LEU A 116 -15.63 8.01 -19.57
CA LEU A 116 -16.60 7.89 -20.65
C LEU A 116 -16.91 6.43 -21.02
N ASP A 117 -15.86 5.63 -21.19
CA ASP A 117 -15.93 4.30 -21.80
C ASP A 117 -16.14 3.17 -20.78
N VAL A 118 -15.69 3.35 -19.53
CA VAL A 118 -15.67 2.28 -18.52
C VAL A 118 -16.61 2.57 -17.35
N LEU A 119 -16.55 3.79 -16.81
CA LEU A 119 -17.38 4.13 -15.64
C LEU A 119 -18.82 4.30 -16.05
N SER A 120 -19.13 5.14 -17.04
CA SER A 120 -20.49 5.32 -17.59
C SER A 120 -21.60 5.38 -16.52
N GLY A 121 -21.34 6.04 -15.37
CA GLY A 121 -22.26 6.16 -14.23
C GLY A 121 -22.19 5.06 -13.16
N ARG A 122 -21.28 4.09 -13.29
CA ARG A 122 -21.00 3.05 -12.30
C ARG A 122 -20.23 3.61 -11.11
N PRO A 123 -20.44 3.08 -9.89
CA PRO A 123 -19.66 3.49 -8.74
C PRO A 123 -18.21 3.03 -8.88
N ALA A 124 -17.26 3.94 -8.63
CA ALA A 124 -15.85 3.65 -8.62
C ALA A 124 -15.12 4.48 -7.55
N PHE A 125 -14.04 3.94 -7.00
CA PHE A 125 -13.16 4.66 -6.10
C PHE A 125 -11.85 5.01 -6.80
N ARG A 126 -11.49 6.29 -6.76
CA ARG A 126 -10.21 6.77 -7.28
C ARG A 126 -9.16 6.80 -6.18
N ILE A 127 -8.08 6.05 -6.37
CA ILE A 127 -6.93 5.98 -5.48
C ILE A 127 -5.73 6.66 -6.17
N PRO A 128 -5.12 7.71 -5.56
CA PRO A 128 -4.02 8.45 -6.16
C PRO A 128 -2.68 7.74 -5.95
N ILE A 129 -2.51 6.56 -6.56
CA ILE A 129 -1.32 5.71 -6.37
C ILE A 129 -0.03 6.40 -6.82
N GLY A 130 -0.06 7.21 -7.87
CA GLY A 130 1.09 7.97 -8.36
C GLY A 130 1.61 8.96 -7.32
N LEU A 131 0.71 9.71 -6.68
CA LEU A 131 1.04 10.61 -5.57
C LEU A 131 1.69 9.83 -4.42
N TRP A 132 1.11 8.69 -4.01
CA TRP A 132 1.65 7.89 -2.91
C TRP A 132 3.05 7.35 -3.20
N ILE A 133 3.29 6.88 -4.43
CA ILE A 133 4.60 6.41 -4.89
C ILE A 133 5.61 7.56 -4.88
N THR A 134 5.25 8.74 -5.39
CA THR A 134 6.17 9.90 -5.39
C THR A 134 6.51 10.41 -3.99
N GLN A 135 5.62 10.25 -3.02
CA GLN A 135 5.85 10.62 -1.62
C GLN A 135 6.64 9.57 -0.83
N LEU A 136 6.80 8.36 -1.37
CA LEU A 136 7.41 7.24 -0.66
C LEU A 136 8.85 7.52 -0.21
N PRO A 137 9.75 8.10 -1.04
CA PRO A 137 11.11 8.39 -0.59
C PRO A 137 11.15 9.36 0.60
N GLU A 138 10.27 10.35 0.62
CA GLU A 138 10.16 11.31 1.73
C GLU A 138 9.60 10.64 2.99
N ALA A 139 8.60 9.78 2.85
CA ALA A 139 8.04 9.01 3.97
C ALA A 139 9.09 8.09 4.61
N LEU A 140 9.90 7.41 3.79
CA LEU A 140 10.99 6.55 4.26
C LEU A 140 12.12 7.36 4.91
N ALA A 141 12.45 8.54 4.38
CA ALA A 141 13.47 9.42 4.96
C ALA A 141 13.09 9.96 6.34
N LYS A 142 11.80 10.10 6.64
CA LYS A 142 11.27 10.56 7.94
C LYS A 142 11.22 9.47 9.01
N LEU A 143 11.53 8.22 8.67
CA LEU A 143 11.47 7.11 9.63
C LEU A 143 12.46 7.33 10.79
N PRO A 144 12.06 7.02 12.04
CA PRO A 144 12.96 7.11 13.17
C PRO A 144 14.19 6.25 12.93
N LYS A 145 15.38 6.88 12.89
CA LYS A 145 16.64 6.12 12.80
C LYS A 145 16.73 5.18 14.01
N PRO A 146 17.10 3.90 13.83
CA PRO A 146 17.32 3.00 14.95
C PRO A 146 18.31 3.65 15.93
N ARG A 147 17.85 3.94 17.15
CA ARG A 147 18.76 4.39 18.21
C ARG A 147 19.70 3.22 18.49
N ILE A 148 20.97 3.37 18.11
CA ILE A 148 22.02 2.43 18.52
C ILE A 148 22.02 2.44 20.04
N ARG A 149 21.50 1.36 20.65
CA ARG A 149 21.65 1.13 22.09
C ARG A 149 23.15 0.94 22.33
N ARG A 150 23.83 1.97 22.83
CA ARG A 150 25.15 1.79 23.45
C ARG A 150 24.93 0.85 24.64
N SER A 151 25.37 -0.39 24.51
CA SER A 151 25.54 -1.27 25.65
C SER A 151 26.52 -0.57 26.59
N SER A 152 26.05 -0.08 27.73
CA SER A 152 26.92 0.34 28.82
C SER A 152 27.72 -0.90 29.24
N LYS A 153 29.00 -0.92 28.86
CA LYS A 153 29.96 -1.88 29.37
C LYS A 153 30.05 -1.60 30.89
N THR A 154 29.48 -2.49 31.69
CA THR A 154 29.64 -2.48 33.14
C THR A 154 31.10 -2.81 33.42
N ASP A 155 31.91 -1.78 33.70
CA ASP A 155 33.23 -1.97 34.27
C ASP A 155 33.05 -2.50 35.70
N ALA A 156 33.34 -3.79 35.89
CA ALA A 156 33.49 -4.36 37.21
C ALA A 156 34.81 -3.86 37.82
N PRO A 157 34.84 -3.45 39.10
CA PRO A 157 36.08 -3.05 39.76
C PRO A 157 36.98 -4.28 39.96
N ALA A 158 38.25 -4.13 39.59
CA ALA A 158 39.31 -5.09 39.92
C ALA A 158 39.50 -5.14 41.44
N ALA A 159 39.63 -6.37 41.95
CA ALA A 159 39.91 -6.71 43.34
C ALA A 159 41.36 -6.40 43.73
#